data_AF-A0A923Q370-F1
#
_entry.id   AF-A0A923Q370-F1
#
_cell.length_a   1.000
_cell.length_b   1.000
_cell.length_c   1.000
_cell.angle_alpha   90.00
_cell.angle_beta   90.00
_cell.angle_gamma   90.00
#
_symmetry.space_group_name_H-M   'P 1'
#
loop_
_entity.id
_entity.type
_entity.pdbx_description
1 polymer ?
#
loop_
_entity_poly.entity_id
_entity_poly.type
_entity_poly.pdbx_seq_one_letter_code
_entity_poly.pdbx_strand_id
1 'polypeptide(L)'
;DFQDYVQKWDSDFENTAAEMIQSSFLIDAIARKHDLQCKDEDLDVKFKEYAVQTGIEEARIREFYTKPEQTSRLSYMITEEKVIDFLNKSTKVKEVGAEHFKDEQN
;
A
#
# COMPACT_ATOMS: atom_id res chain seq x y z
N ASP A 1 -8.93 30.89 -2.72
CA ASP A 1 -8.27 31.03 -1.41
C ASP A 1 -7.98 29.64 -0.86
N PHE A 2 -6.91 29.43 -0.11
CA PHE A 2 -6.60 28.09 0.45
C PHE A 2 -7.66 27.66 1.48
N GLN A 3 -8.15 28.61 2.27
CA GLN A 3 -9.20 28.36 3.27
C GLN A 3 -10.52 27.91 2.63
N ASP A 4 -10.94 28.55 1.55
CA ASP A 4 -12.15 28.15 0.81
C ASP A 4 -12.04 26.74 0.23
N TYR A 5 -10.83 26.33 -0.19
CA TYR A 5 -10.58 24.97 -0.68
C TYR A 5 -10.71 23.94 0.45
N VAL A 6 -10.06 24.18 1.58
CA VAL A 6 -10.16 23.29 2.75
C VAL A 6 -11.62 23.16 3.18
N GLN A 7 -12.34 24.27 3.33
CA GLN A 7 -13.73 24.24 3.75
C GLN A 7 -14.66 23.53 2.75
N LYS A 8 -14.42 23.68 1.44
CA LYS A 8 -15.21 23.02 0.41
C LYS A 8 -15.06 21.49 0.44
N TRP A 9 -13.86 21.01 0.75
CA TRP A 9 -13.49 19.59 0.66
C TRP A 9 -13.33 18.92 2.03
N ASP A 10 -13.64 19.63 3.12
CA ASP A 10 -13.43 19.19 4.50
C ASP A 10 -14.07 17.81 4.77
N SER A 11 -15.32 17.64 4.35
CA SER A 11 -16.04 16.38 4.52
C SER A 11 -15.44 15.24 3.69
N ASP A 12 -14.93 15.52 2.49
CA ASP A 12 -14.31 14.49 1.64
C ASP A 12 -12.96 14.05 2.22
N PHE A 13 -12.19 14.99 2.77
CA PHE A 13 -10.96 14.68 3.49
C PHE A 13 -11.23 13.86 4.75
N GLU A 14 -12.26 14.21 5.52
CA GLU A 14 -12.66 13.45 6.72
C GLU A 14 -13.04 12.01 6.36
N ASN A 15 -13.90 11.82 5.36
CA ASN A 15 -14.33 10.50 4.91
C ASN A 15 -13.15 9.67 4.41
N THR A 16 -12.31 10.25 3.55
CA THR A 16 -11.12 9.57 3.00
C THR A 16 -10.15 9.18 4.12
N ALA A 17 -9.88 10.09 5.06
CA ALA A 17 -8.99 9.82 6.18
C ALA A 17 -9.55 8.72 7.09
N ALA A 18 -10.86 8.73 7.37
CA ALA A 18 -11.51 7.69 8.16
C ALA A 18 -11.38 6.32 7.50
N GLU A 19 -11.65 6.22 6.20
CA GLU A 19 -11.50 4.97 5.43
C GLU A 19 -10.05 4.47 5.41
N MET A 20 -9.09 5.37 5.22
CA MET A 20 -7.65 5.03 5.24
C MET A 20 -7.21 4.48 6.60
N ILE A 21 -7.66 5.09 7.70
CA ILE A 21 -7.33 4.65 9.06
C ILE A 21 -7.99 3.29 9.36
N GLN A 22 -9.25 3.11 8.96
CA GLN A 22 -9.93 1.82 9.14
C GLN A 22 -9.23 0.71 8.35
N SER A 23 -8.84 1.01 7.11
CA SER A 23 -8.14 0.08 6.23
C SER A 23 -6.76 -0.30 6.80
N SER A 24 -6.01 0.66 7.35
CA SER A 24 -4.70 0.37 7.95
C SER A 24 -4.81 -0.53 9.18
N PHE A 25 -5.81 -0.32 10.04
CA PHE A 25 -6.06 -1.22 11.17
C PHE A 25 -6.42 -2.63 10.72
N LEU A 26 -7.19 -2.77 9.63
CA LEU A 26 -7.55 -4.07 9.08
C LEU A 26 -6.32 -4.79 8.51
N ILE A 27 -5.48 -4.08 7.75
CA ILE A 27 -4.20 -4.59 7.23
C ILE A 27 -3.33 -5.08 8.38
N ASP A 28 -3.13 -4.26 9.43
CA ASP A 28 -2.33 -4.61 10.60
C ASP A 28 -2.87 -5.82 11.36
N ALA A 29 -4.19 -5.96 11.46
CA ALA A 29 -4.82 -7.09 12.13
C ALA A 29 -4.63 -8.39 11.34
N ILE A 30 -4.84 -8.36 10.01
CA ILE A 30 -4.64 -9.52 9.13
C ILE A 30 -3.17 -9.91 9.10
N ALA A 31 -2.28 -8.93 8.94
CA ALA A 31 -0.85 -9.17 8.89
C ALA A 31 -0.36 -9.89 10.15
N ARG A 32 -0.73 -9.39 11.34
CA ARG A 32 -0.40 -10.04 12.62
C ARG A 32 -0.97 -11.44 12.75
N LYS A 33 -2.22 -11.66 12.32
CA LYS A 33 -2.89 -12.95 12.43
C LYS A 33 -2.25 -14.03 11.53
N HIS A 34 -1.69 -13.62 10.40
CA HIS A 34 -1.18 -14.53 9.37
C HIS A 34 0.34 -14.46 9.18
N ASP A 35 1.07 -13.77 10.07
CA ASP A 35 2.53 -13.57 10.01
C ASP A 35 3.01 -12.96 8.67
N LEU A 36 2.28 -11.95 8.19
CA LEU A 36 2.52 -11.30 6.89
C LEU A 36 3.31 -10.00 7.00
N GLN A 37 3.72 -9.59 8.21
CA GLN A 37 4.56 -8.40 8.37
C GLN A 37 5.82 -8.49 7.51
N CYS A 38 6.29 -7.34 7.02
CA CYS A 38 7.55 -7.24 6.32
C CYS A 38 8.70 -7.78 7.18
N LYS A 39 9.49 -8.67 6.59
CA LYS A 39 10.72 -9.21 7.16
C LYS A 39 11.92 -8.66 6.40
N ASP A 40 13.12 -8.89 6.92
CA ASP A 40 14.36 -8.41 6.30
C ASP A 40 14.55 -9.00 4.89
N GLU A 41 14.13 -10.25 4.68
CA GLU A 41 14.20 -10.90 3.37
C GLU A 41 13.26 -10.23 2.35
N ASP A 42 12.10 -9.72 2.80
CA ASP A 42 11.18 -9.00 1.91
C ASP A 42 11.78 -7.67 1.44
N LEU A 43 12.48 -6.97 2.34
CA LEU A 43 13.20 -5.74 2.00
C LEU A 43 14.31 -6.03 0.98
N ASP A 44 15.07 -7.11 1.18
CA ASP A 44 16.13 -7.53 0.27
C ASP A 44 15.60 -7.82 -1.15
N VAL A 45 14.45 -8.48 -1.25
CA VAL A 45 13.78 -8.72 -2.53
C VAL A 45 13.37 -7.39 -3.16
N LYS A 46 12.73 -6.49 -2.40
CA LYS A 46 12.27 -5.20 -2.92
C LYS A 46 13.42 -4.31 -3.39
N PHE A 47 14.57 -4.32 -2.71
CA PHE A 47 15.75 -3.57 -3.15
C PHE A 47 16.32 -4.11 -4.47
N LYS A 48 16.35 -5.43 -4.66
CA LYS A 48 16.74 -6.04 -5.93
C LYS A 48 15.78 -5.67 -7.05
N GLU A 49 14.47 -5.71 -6.79
CA GLU A 49 13.46 -5.29 -7.75
C GLU A 49 13.66 -3.83 -8.17
N TYR A 50 13.85 -2.92 -7.21
CA TYR A 50 14.11 -1.52 -7.51
C TYR A 50 15.42 -1.31 -8.26
N ALA A 51 16.48 -2.07 -7.96
CA ALA A 51 17.73 -1.99 -8.71
C ALA A 51 17.52 -2.33 -10.19
N VAL A 52 16.75 -3.39 -10.46
CA VAL A 52 16.40 -3.80 -11.83
C VAL A 52 15.50 -2.75 -12.51
N GLN A 53 14.48 -2.25 -11.82
CA GLN A 53 13.51 -1.31 -12.40
C GLN A 53 14.11 0.07 -12.68
N THR A 54 14.99 0.55 -11.82
CA THR A 54 15.55 1.91 -11.90
C THR A 54 16.93 1.97 -12.56
N GLY A 55 17.62 0.83 -12.68
CA GLY A 55 19.02 0.76 -13.11
C GLY A 55 20.01 1.32 -12.09
N ILE A 56 19.57 1.62 -10.87
CA ILE A 56 20.43 2.08 -9.77
C ILE A 56 21.05 0.86 -9.07
N GLU A 57 22.31 0.97 -8.67
CA GLU A 57 22.97 -0.09 -7.91
C GLU A 57 22.27 -0.36 -6.57
N GLU A 58 22.04 -1.63 -6.24
CA GLU A 58 21.31 -2.06 -5.04
C GLU A 58 21.90 -1.46 -3.76
N ALA A 59 23.23 -1.33 -3.67
CA ALA A 59 23.91 -0.72 -2.52
C ALA A 59 23.45 0.72 -2.26
N ARG A 60 23.24 1.50 -3.32
CA ARG A 60 22.76 2.89 -3.23
C ARG A 60 21.28 2.98 -2.86
N ILE A 61 20.48 2.00 -3.30
CA ILE A 61 19.07 1.89 -2.90
C ILE A 61 18.99 1.56 -1.41
N ARG A 62 19.77 0.58 -0.94
CA ARG A 62 19.86 0.23 0.48
C ARG A 62 20.27 1.43 1.32
N GLU A 63 21.29 2.18 0.88
CA GLU A 63 21.74 3.40 1.54
C GLU A 63 20.62 4.43 1.69
N PHE A 64 19.80 4.62 0.65
CA PHE A 64 18.65 5.54 0.71
C PHE A 64 17.61 5.11 1.76
N TYR A 65 17.34 3.81 1.87
CA TYR A 65 16.40 3.23 2.82
C TYR A 65 16.98 2.95 4.21
N THR A 66 18.19 3.42 4.53
CA THR A 66 18.75 3.35 5.90
C THR A 66 18.05 4.29 6.89
N LYS A 67 17.33 5.30 6.39
CA LYS A 67 16.59 6.24 7.23
C LYS A 67 15.34 5.56 7.80
N PRO A 68 15.12 5.58 9.14
CA PRO A 68 14.01 4.86 9.77
C PRO A 68 12.63 5.15 9.19
N GLU A 69 12.37 6.41 8.79
CA GLU A 69 11.11 6.82 8.16
C GLU A 69 10.90 6.14 6.80
N GLN A 70 11.95 6.09 5.97
CA GLN A 70 11.88 5.47 4.63
C GLN A 70 11.73 3.97 4.74
N THR A 71 12.46 3.34 5.68
CA THR A 71 12.31 1.92 5.98
C THR A 71 10.90 1.61 6.45
N SER A 72 10.37 2.37 7.43
CA SER A 72 9.03 2.16 7.98
C SER A 72 7.95 2.23 6.91
N ARG A 73 8.02 3.23 6.03
CA ARG A 73 7.09 3.37 4.90
C ARG A 73 7.19 2.19 3.93
N LEU A 74 8.40 1.76 3.60
CA LEU A 74 8.62 0.62 2.69
C LEU A 74 8.10 -0.68 3.31
N SER A 75 8.40 -0.92 4.59
CA SER A 75 7.93 -2.09 5.33
C SER A 75 6.40 -2.14 5.40
N TYR A 76 5.74 -1.00 5.62
CA TYR A 76 4.27 -0.94 5.61
C TYR A 76 3.71 -1.28 4.23
N MET A 77 4.24 -0.68 3.16
CA MET A 77 3.82 -0.95 1.78
C MET A 77 3.98 -2.44 1.42
N ILE A 78 5.11 -3.05 1.77
CA ILE A 78 5.35 -4.50 1.56
C ILE A 78 4.34 -5.34 2.35
N THR A 79 4.06 -4.95 3.60
CA THR A 79 3.07 -5.66 4.43
C THR A 79 1.67 -5.58 3.82
N GLU A 80 1.28 -4.40 3.32
CA GLU A 80 0.02 -4.19 2.61
C GLU A 80 -0.06 -5.07 1.34
N GLU A 81 0.98 -5.08 0.49
CA GLU A 81 1.06 -5.95 -0.69
C GLU A 81 0.84 -7.43 -0.31
N LYS A 82 1.51 -7.92 0.74
CA LYS A 82 1.37 -9.31 1.23
C LYS A 82 -0.05 -9.61 1.74
N VAL A 83 -0.70 -8.66 2.40
CA VAL A 83 -2.08 -8.81 2.87
C VAL A 83 -3.05 -8.86 1.69
N ILE A 84 -2.90 -7.97 0.71
CA ILE A 84 -3.73 -7.98 -0.50
C ILE A 84 -3.56 -9.29 -1.28
N ASP A 85 -2.33 -9.78 -1.44
CA ASP A 85 -2.05 -11.07 -2.05
C ASP A 85 -2.70 -12.24 -1.30
N PHE A 86 -2.67 -12.20 0.04
CA PHE A 86 -3.35 -13.20 0.86
C PHE A 86 -4.87 -13.15 0.67
N LEU A 87 -5.46 -11.95 0.64
CA LEU A 87 -6.90 -11.77 0.41
C LEU A 87 -7.31 -12.26 -0.98
N ASN A 88 -6.56 -11.92 -2.03
CA ASN A 88 -6.83 -12.38 -3.39
C ASN A 88 -6.82 -13.91 -3.51
N LYS A 89 -5.95 -14.60 -2.75
CA LYS A 89 -5.88 -16.07 -2.73
C LYS A 89 -6.97 -16.73 -1.88
N SER A 90 -7.52 -16.01 -0.91
CA SER A 90 -8.49 -16.56 0.06
C SER A 90 -9.94 -16.13 -0.19
N THR A 91 -10.15 -15.13 -1.06
CA THR A 91 -11.46 -14.61 -1.40
C THR A 91 -11.98 -15.17 -2.72
N LYS A 92 -13.30 -15.28 -2.84
CA LYS A 92 -13.95 -15.69 -4.08
C LYS A 92 -14.06 -14.49 -5.01
N VAL A 93 -13.12 -14.36 -5.94
CA VAL A 93 -13.18 -13.36 -7.00
C VAL A 93 -14.23 -13.77 -8.03
N LYS A 94 -15.19 -12.88 -8.31
CA LYS A 94 -16.17 -13.06 -9.37
C LYS A 94 -15.71 -12.27 -10.59
N GLU A 95 -15.30 -12.98 -11.64
CA GLU A 95 -15.00 -12.35 -12.93
C GLU A 95 -16.30 -11.85 -13.58
N VAL A 96 -16.26 -10.64 -14.12
CA VAL A 96 -17.37 -10.00 -14.84
C VAL A 96 -16.87 -9.49 -16.18
N GLY A 97 -17.74 -9.49 -17.19
CA GLY A 97 -17.41 -8.99 -18.53
C GLY A 97 -17.19 -7.48 -18.54
N ALA A 98 -16.44 -6.99 -19.55
CA ALA A 98 -16.05 -5.60 -19.69
C ALA A 98 -17.24 -4.62 -19.73
N GLU A 99 -18.39 -5.10 -20.17
CA GLU A 99 -19.67 -4.40 -20.22
C GLU A 99 -20.14 -3.89 -18.86
N HIS A 100 -19.69 -4.47 -17.75
CA HIS A 100 -20.07 -4.08 -16.39
C HIS A 100 -19.26 -2.92 -15.79
N PHE A 101 -18.20 -2.46 -16.45
CA PHE A 101 -17.33 -1.38 -15.93
C PHE A 101 -17.68 0.03 -16.45
N LYS A 102 -18.73 0.16 -17.28
CA LYS A 102 -19.09 1.45 -17.91
C LYS A 102 -19.81 2.44 -16.97
N ASP A 103 -20.30 1.97 -15.82
CA ASP A 103 -21.18 2.77 -14.95
C ASP A 103 -20.49 3.40 -13.73
N GLU A 104 -19.20 3.11 -13.48
CA GLU A 104 -18.45 3.64 -12.31
C GLU A 104 -17.57 4.86 -12.63
N GLN A 105 -17.62 5.41 -13.85
CA GLN A 105 -17.00 6.69 -14.19
C GLN A 105 -18.04 7.82 -14.16
N ASN A 106 -18.42 8.31 -12.98
CA ASN A 106 -19.06 9.62 -12.82
C ASN A 106 -18.73 10.23 -11.46
#